data_AF-A0A7Y0DF11-F1
#
_entry.id   AF-A0A7Y0DF11-F1
#
_cell.length_a   1.000
_cell.length_b   1.000
_cell.length_c   1.000
_cell.angle_alpha   90.00
_cell.angle_beta   90.00
_cell.angle_gamma   90.00
#
_symmetry.space_group_name_H-M   'P 1'
#
loop_
_entity.id
_entity.type
_entity.pdbx_description
1 polymer ?
#
loop_
_entity_poly.entity_id
_entity_poly.type
_entity_poly.pdbx_seq_one_letter_code
_entity_poly.pdbx_strand_id
1 'polypeptide(L)'
;VGVALADSLIARHLADTGQYPASVGLTVWGTSAMRTQGDDIAEVLALLGCRPIWDAASRRVTGFEILSLAELRRPRIDVTVRISGFFRDAFSHVISLLDDAVAAVAALDEPAEQNYVRAHVATDVALHGDQRRATLRIFGSKPGAYGAGLLPLIDAGNWQSNADLAEVYAVWGGYAYGRGVPGIAARADMERSFTRIAVAAKNADTREHDIVDSDDYFQYHGGMVAMVRHLTGQAPAAYIGDSAVPSAVKTRSLAEETQRVFRSRVVNPKWITAMQRHGYKGAFELAATVDYLFGYDATAGVVQDWMYEQLAQSYVFDQDVREFMEKSNPWALRGITERLLEAAERGMWAKPEQETLDQLRDVYLTSEGDLEDRT
;
A
#
# COMPACT_ATOMS: atom_id res chain seq x y z
N VAL A 1 2.62 14.63 14.02
CA VAL A 1 2.21 13.26 13.67
C VAL A 1 3.27 12.55 12.84
N GLY A 2 3.78 13.12 11.74
CA GLY A 2 4.85 12.49 10.93
C GLY A 2 6.07 11.98 11.71
N VAL A 3 6.58 12.74 12.69
CA VAL A 3 7.66 12.25 13.60
C VAL A 3 7.22 11.02 14.39
N ALA A 4 6.01 11.02 14.94
CA ALA A 4 5.48 9.88 15.70
C ALA A 4 5.25 8.65 14.81
N LEU A 5 4.87 8.83 13.54
CA LEU A 5 4.78 7.74 12.56
C LEU A 5 6.16 7.13 12.29
N ALA A 6 7.17 7.97 12.01
CA ALA A 6 8.54 7.53 11.78
C ALA A 6 9.12 6.79 13.00
N ASP A 7 8.97 7.36 14.20
CA ASP A 7 9.47 6.77 15.44
C ASP A 7 8.76 5.44 15.76
N SER A 8 7.43 5.39 15.59
CA SER A 8 6.64 4.17 15.78
C SER A 8 7.02 3.07 14.78
N LEU A 9 7.25 3.42 13.51
CA LEU A 9 7.71 2.50 12.47
C LEU A 9 9.10 1.94 12.79
N ILE A 10 10.04 2.81 13.14
CA ILE A 10 11.42 2.42 13.47
C ILE A 10 11.43 1.54 14.73
N ALA A 11 10.69 1.93 15.78
CA ALA A 11 10.60 1.16 17.02
C ALA A 11 10.00 -0.22 16.77
N ARG A 12 8.95 -0.31 15.94
CA ARG A 12 8.37 -1.59 15.53
C ARG A 12 9.38 -2.46 14.79
N HIS A 13 10.07 -1.89 13.79
CA HIS A 13 11.06 -2.64 13.03
C HIS A 13 12.21 -3.16 13.91
N LEU A 14 12.74 -2.31 14.80
CA LEU A 14 13.77 -2.71 15.76
C LEU A 14 13.31 -3.82 16.69
N ALA A 15 12.05 -3.79 17.14
CA ALA A 15 11.50 -4.85 17.98
C ALA A 15 11.38 -6.18 17.22
N ASP A 16 11.00 -6.13 15.94
CA ASP A 16 10.82 -7.32 15.09
C ASP A 16 12.15 -7.91 14.61
N THR A 17 13.17 -7.09 14.31
CA THR A 17 14.40 -7.52 13.60
C THR A 17 15.70 -7.25 14.35
N GLY A 18 15.69 -6.41 15.38
CA GLY A 18 16.88 -5.99 16.12
C GLY A 18 17.78 -4.98 15.39
N GLN A 19 17.39 -4.48 14.21
CA GLN A 19 18.18 -3.54 13.41
C GLN A 19 17.32 -2.38 12.88
N TYR A 20 17.95 -1.25 12.54
CA TYR A 20 17.27 -0.15 11.86
C TYR A 20 16.98 -0.54 10.40
N PRO A 21 15.84 -0.13 9.82
CA PRO A 21 15.56 -0.43 8.42
C PRO A 21 16.50 0.38 7.53
N ALA A 22 17.22 -0.28 6.61
CA ALA A 22 18.14 0.43 5.71
C ALA A 22 17.41 1.40 4.76
N SER A 23 16.22 1.03 4.30
CA SER A 23 15.33 1.87 3.52
C SER A 23 13.87 1.58 3.82
N VAL A 24 13.04 2.63 3.81
CA VAL A 24 11.58 2.56 3.90
C VAL A 24 10.97 2.94 2.55
N GLY A 25 10.09 2.10 2.03
CA GLY A 25 9.22 2.44 0.91
C GLY A 25 7.91 3.01 1.44
N LEU A 26 7.57 4.26 1.12
CA LEU A 26 6.35 4.90 1.59
C LEU A 26 5.44 5.29 0.42
N THR A 27 4.18 4.84 0.49
CA THR A 27 3.14 5.31 -0.43
C THR A 27 2.52 6.60 0.06
N VAL A 28 2.50 7.64 -0.77
CA VAL A 28 2.00 8.99 -0.42
C VAL A 28 0.89 9.43 -1.37
N TRP A 29 -0.25 9.81 -0.81
CA TRP A 29 -1.44 10.22 -1.56
C TRP A 29 -1.79 11.69 -1.34
N GLY A 30 -2.31 12.34 -2.38
CA GLY A 30 -2.76 13.73 -2.30
C GLY A 30 -3.93 13.91 -1.34
N THR A 31 -4.87 12.95 -1.30
CA THR A 31 -6.00 12.96 -0.37
C THR A 31 -5.55 12.89 1.09
N SER A 32 -4.59 12.01 1.40
CA SER A 32 -3.96 11.92 2.72
C SER A 32 -3.29 13.24 3.14
N ALA A 33 -2.54 13.87 2.23
CA ALA A 33 -1.93 15.17 2.47
C ALA A 33 -2.96 16.28 2.75
N MET A 34 -4.10 16.28 2.04
CA MET A 34 -5.18 17.25 2.27
C MET A 34 -5.91 17.06 3.60
N ARG A 35 -6.15 15.80 4.02
CA ARG A 35 -6.82 15.52 5.30
C ARG A 35 -5.94 15.86 6.50
N THR A 36 -4.65 15.53 6.42
CA THR A 36 -3.72 15.61 7.54
C THR A 36 -2.88 16.88 7.57
N GLN A 37 -2.88 17.65 6.48
CA GLN A 37 -1.95 18.76 6.26
C GLN A 37 -0.48 18.29 6.10
N GLY A 38 -0.27 17.02 5.73
CA GLY A 38 1.04 16.52 5.30
C GLY A 38 1.75 15.58 6.27
N ASP A 39 1.03 14.68 6.93
CA ASP A 39 1.64 13.73 7.88
C ASP A 39 2.65 12.80 7.20
N ASP A 40 2.30 12.24 6.04
CA ASP A 40 3.20 11.39 5.22
C ASP A 40 4.48 12.16 4.81
N ILE A 41 4.34 13.45 4.48
CA ILE A 41 5.45 14.31 4.07
C ILE A 41 6.40 14.52 5.25
N ALA A 42 5.83 14.81 6.42
CA ALA A 42 6.59 14.97 7.66
C ALA A 42 7.24 13.66 8.12
N GLU A 43 6.64 12.50 7.84
CA GLU A 43 7.24 11.19 8.10
C GLU A 43 8.49 10.96 7.24
N VAL A 44 8.42 11.24 5.93
CA VAL A 44 9.60 11.15 5.04
C VAL A 44 10.73 12.05 5.56
N LEU A 45 10.42 13.31 5.88
CA LEU A 45 11.42 14.24 6.43
C LEU A 45 12.00 13.73 7.75
N ALA A 46 11.15 13.21 8.65
CA ALA A 46 11.61 12.67 9.93
C ALA A 46 12.54 11.47 9.74
N LEU A 47 12.22 10.52 8.85
CA LEU A 47 13.06 9.36 8.54
C LEU A 47 14.47 9.78 8.06
N LEU A 48 14.53 10.78 7.16
CA LEU A 48 15.78 11.39 6.66
C LEU A 48 16.55 12.18 7.74
N GLY A 49 15.90 12.52 8.86
CA GLY A 49 16.47 13.38 9.90
C GLY A 49 16.41 14.87 9.57
N CYS A 50 15.32 15.29 8.94
CA CYS A 50 15.03 16.66 8.56
C CYS A 50 13.78 17.17 9.26
N ARG A 51 13.71 18.49 9.50
CA ARG A 51 12.51 19.19 9.99
C ARG A 51 12.12 20.30 9.01
N PRO A 52 10.84 20.56 8.76
CA PRO A 52 10.44 21.69 7.92
C PRO A 52 10.82 23.03 8.56
N ILE A 53 11.00 24.04 7.72
CA ILE A 53 11.10 25.45 8.13
C ILE A 53 9.83 26.16 7.67
N TRP A 54 9.20 26.89 8.59
CA TRP A 54 7.98 27.65 8.32
C TRP A 54 8.27 29.14 8.31
N ASP A 55 7.73 29.84 7.32
CA ASP A 55 7.59 31.28 7.38
C ASP A 55 6.54 31.66 8.44
N ALA A 56 6.92 32.53 9.37
CA ALA A 56 6.10 32.85 10.54
C ALA A 56 4.76 33.53 10.18
N ALA A 57 4.75 34.34 9.10
CA ALA A 57 3.57 35.10 8.70
C ALA A 57 2.61 34.27 7.85
N SER A 58 3.11 33.69 6.76
CA SER A 58 2.30 32.95 5.79
C SER A 58 2.04 31.49 6.18
N ARG A 59 2.77 30.97 7.18
CA ARG A 59 2.81 29.54 7.57
C ARG A 59 3.23 28.61 6.43
N ARG A 60 3.77 29.15 5.34
CA ARG A 60 4.28 28.35 4.22
C ARG A 60 5.56 27.65 4.64
N VAL A 61 5.73 26.41 4.19
CA VAL A 61 7.01 25.72 4.28
C VAL A 61 7.96 26.34 3.25
N THR A 62 9.09 26.87 3.72
CA THR A 62 10.09 27.56 2.88
C THR A 62 11.35 26.73 2.65
N GLY A 63 11.50 25.62 3.37
CA GLY A 63 12.64 24.73 3.26
C GLY A 63 12.62 23.68 4.38
N PHE A 64 13.79 23.15 4.69
CA PHE A 64 14.02 22.21 5.77
C PHE A 64 15.36 22.49 6.44
N GLU A 65 15.49 22.07 7.69
CA GLU A 65 16.73 22.00 8.45
C GLU A 65 17.08 20.54 8.65
N ILE A 66 18.37 20.21 8.50
CA ILE A 66 18.90 18.87 8.75
C ILE A 66 19.34 18.79 10.21
N LEU A 67 18.76 17.86 10.97
CA LEU A 67 19.14 17.61 12.35
C LEU A 67 20.54 16.99 12.42
N SER A 68 21.35 17.34 13.41
CA SER A 68 22.63 16.65 13.66
C SER A 68 22.39 15.19 14.08
N LEU A 69 23.35 14.29 13.85
CA LEU A 69 23.24 12.90 14.33
C LEU A 69 23.10 12.80 15.86
N ALA A 70 23.69 13.74 16.61
CA ALA A 70 23.57 13.81 18.06
C ALA A 70 22.13 14.15 18.53
N GLU A 71 21.42 14.97 17.75
CA GLU A 71 20.01 15.26 17.97
C GLU A 71 19.10 14.12 17.48
N LEU A 72 19.41 13.56 16.30
CA LEU A 72 18.63 12.48 15.68
C LEU A 72 18.70 11.16 16.46
N ARG A 73 19.86 10.86 17.08
CA ARG A 73 20.11 9.67 17.93
C ARG A 73 19.87 8.31 17.27
N ARG A 74 19.90 8.26 15.94
CA ARG A 74 19.83 7.06 15.10
C ARG A 74 20.42 7.36 13.72
N PRO A 75 20.65 6.33 12.89
CA PRO A 75 20.96 6.54 11.48
C PRO A 75 19.84 7.29 10.73
N ARG A 76 20.24 8.00 9.68
CA ARG A 76 19.31 8.52 8.67
C ARG A 76 18.85 7.36 7.80
N ILE A 77 17.54 7.18 7.74
CA ILE A 77 16.91 6.09 7.01
C ILE A 77 16.68 6.53 5.57
N ASP A 78 17.07 5.72 4.58
CA ASP A 78 16.76 6.02 3.19
C ASP A 78 15.26 5.84 2.94
N VAL A 79 14.69 6.64 2.04
CA VAL A 79 13.25 6.63 1.79
C VAL A 79 12.97 6.62 0.30
N THR A 80 12.27 5.59 -0.16
CA THR A 80 11.71 5.55 -1.51
C THR A 80 10.23 5.91 -1.45
N VAL A 81 9.83 6.96 -2.14
CA VAL A 81 8.47 7.50 -2.09
C VAL A 81 7.73 7.11 -3.36
N ARG A 82 6.61 6.40 -3.22
CA ARG A 82 5.65 6.18 -4.30
C ARG A 82 4.51 7.19 -4.19
N ILE A 83 4.49 8.20 -5.04
CA ILE A 83 3.42 9.20 -5.10
C ILE A 83 2.29 8.75 -6.05
N SER A 84 1.05 9.12 -5.72
CA SER A 84 -0.06 9.00 -6.69
C SER A 84 -0.01 10.11 -7.74
N GLY A 85 -0.65 9.89 -8.90
CA GLY A 85 -0.78 10.92 -9.94
C GLY A 85 -1.45 12.20 -9.44
N PHE A 86 -2.43 12.10 -8.53
CA PHE A 86 -3.05 13.28 -7.92
C PHE A 86 -2.09 14.03 -6.99
N PHE A 87 -1.22 13.33 -6.25
CA PHE A 87 -0.20 13.99 -5.42
C PHE A 87 0.77 14.80 -6.30
N ARG A 88 1.20 14.25 -7.43
CA ARG A 88 2.01 14.96 -8.43
C ARG A 88 1.36 16.27 -8.88
N ASP A 89 0.08 16.22 -9.21
CA ASP A 89 -0.63 17.37 -9.77
C ASP A 89 -0.88 18.48 -8.73
N ALA A 90 -1.20 18.09 -7.49
CA ALA A 90 -1.57 19.04 -6.44
C ALA A 90 -0.37 19.56 -5.60
N PHE A 91 0.72 18.80 -5.50
CA PHE A 91 1.80 19.06 -4.52
C PHE A 91 3.21 19.10 -5.13
N SER A 92 3.36 19.69 -6.32
CA SER A 92 4.66 19.82 -7.02
C SER A 92 5.77 20.49 -6.18
N HIS A 93 5.41 21.46 -5.34
CA HIS A 93 6.34 22.13 -4.42
C HIS A 93 6.86 21.17 -3.34
N VAL A 94 6.02 20.25 -2.85
CA VAL A 94 6.41 19.22 -1.87
C VAL A 94 7.36 18.21 -2.51
N ILE A 95 7.11 17.80 -3.76
CA ILE A 95 8.00 16.91 -4.49
C ILE A 95 9.41 17.51 -4.58
N SER A 96 9.49 18.80 -4.91
CA SER A 96 10.77 19.50 -4.97
C SER A 96 11.44 19.56 -3.59
N LEU A 97 10.68 19.85 -2.53
CA LEU A 97 11.18 19.88 -1.15
C LEU A 97 11.76 18.53 -0.70
N LEU A 98 11.06 17.43 -0.96
CA LEU A 98 11.51 16.09 -0.57
C LEU A 98 12.77 15.66 -1.35
N ASP A 99 12.83 15.97 -2.65
CA ASP A 99 14.00 15.70 -3.48
C ASP A 99 15.21 16.53 -3.04
N ASP A 100 15.02 17.80 -2.69
CA ASP A 100 16.07 18.65 -2.12
C ASP A 100 16.58 18.09 -0.78
N ALA A 101 15.68 17.57 0.07
CA ALA A 101 16.05 16.95 1.34
C ALA A 101 16.89 15.68 1.15
N VAL A 102 16.49 14.79 0.23
CA VAL A 102 17.25 13.58 -0.11
C VAL A 102 18.64 13.96 -0.63
N ALA A 103 18.73 14.89 -1.58
CA ALA A 103 20.00 15.32 -2.15
C ALA A 103 20.93 15.95 -1.11
N ALA A 104 20.38 16.81 -0.23
CA ALA A 104 21.16 17.46 0.82
C ALA A 104 21.67 16.46 1.86
N VAL A 105 20.83 15.51 2.29
CA VAL A 105 21.21 14.46 3.24
C VAL A 105 22.25 13.50 2.65
N ALA A 106 22.14 13.13 1.38
CA ALA A 106 23.12 12.30 0.70
C ALA A 106 24.53 12.95 0.64
N ALA A 107 24.58 14.28 0.56
CA ALA A 107 25.82 15.03 0.42
C ALA A 107 26.58 15.22 1.74
N LEU A 108 25.97 14.98 2.91
CA LEU A 108 26.59 15.16 4.22
C LEU A 108 27.82 14.26 4.39
N ASP A 109 28.88 14.76 5.01
CA ASP A 109 30.06 13.96 5.35
C ASP A 109 29.83 13.17 6.65
N GLU A 110 28.99 12.14 6.56
CA GLU A 110 28.65 11.25 7.66
C GLU A 110 29.07 9.80 7.34
N PRO A 111 29.38 8.98 8.36
CA PRO A 111 29.67 7.56 8.17
C PRO A 111 28.50 6.80 7.53
N ALA A 112 28.79 5.80 6.70
CA ALA A 112 27.78 5.05 5.94
C ALA A 112 26.76 4.32 6.86
N GLU A 113 27.21 3.86 8.01
CA GLU A 113 26.40 3.20 9.03
C GLU A 113 25.46 4.14 9.79
N GLN A 114 25.68 5.46 9.69
CA GLN A 114 24.81 6.50 10.28
C GLN A 114 23.98 7.25 9.22
N ASN A 115 24.26 7.06 7.92
CA ASN A 115 23.54 7.71 6.84
C ASN A 115 23.34 6.75 5.66
N TYR A 116 22.23 6.02 5.70
CA TYR A 116 21.90 5.01 4.68
C TYR A 116 21.61 5.64 3.32
N VAL A 117 21.08 6.88 3.29
CA VAL A 117 20.89 7.65 2.04
C VAL A 117 22.22 7.82 1.32
N ARG A 118 23.24 8.34 2.02
CA ARG A 118 24.60 8.53 1.47
C ARG A 118 25.21 7.20 1.03
N ALA A 119 25.10 6.17 1.86
CA ALA A 119 25.66 4.85 1.55
C ALA A 119 25.08 4.27 0.24
N HIS A 120 23.76 4.36 0.07
CA HIS A 120 23.09 3.87 -1.14
C HIS A 120 23.41 4.73 -2.37
N VAL A 121 23.41 6.06 -2.23
CA VAL A 121 23.79 6.98 -3.31
C VAL A 121 25.23 6.72 -3.77
N ALA A 122 26.18 6.56 -2.84
CA ALA A 122 27.56 6.24 -3.17
C ALA A 122 27.70 4.91 -3.94
N THR A 123 26.90 3.90 -3.56
CA THR A 123 26.84 2.61 -4.26
C THR A 123 26.34 2.77 -5.70
N ASP A 124 25.27 3.53 -5.91
CA ASP A 124 24.70 3.80 -7.24
C ASP A 124 25.66 4.62 -8.13
N VAL A 125 26.32 5.63 -7.54
CA VAL A 125 27.34 6.42 -8.23
C VAL A 125 28.53 5.55 -8.64
N ALA A 126 29.00 4.65 -7.78
CA ALA A 126 30.06 3.72 -8.13
C ALA A 126 29.66 2.78 -9.28
N LEU A 127 28.37 2.45 -9.39
CA LEU A 127 27.84 1.57 -10.44
C LEU A 127 27.72 2.25 -11.81
N HIS A 128 27.20 3.49 -11.86
CA HIS A 128 26.86 4.14 -13.14
C HIS A 128 27.36 5.58 -13.31
N GLY A 129 28.05 6.15 -12.32
CA GLY A 129 28.73 7.44 -12.40
C GLY A 129 27.80 8.68 -12.43
N ASP A 130 26.50 8.50 -12.22
CA ASP A 130 25.50 9.57 -12.35
C ASP A 130 24.92 9.93 -10.97
N GLN A 131 25.41 11.05 -10.42
CA GLN A 131 24.99 11.57 -9.12
C GLN A 131 23.50 11.91 -9.06
N ARG A 132 22.94 12.44 -10.17
CA ARG A 132 21.54 12.86 -10.16
C ARG A 132 20.63 11.65 -10.16
N ARG A 133 20.94 10.63 -10.96
CA ARG A 133 20.21 9.37 -10.97
C ARG A 133 20.28 8.64 -9.64
N ALA A 134 21.44 8.61 -9.00
CA ALA A 134 21.65 7.96 -7.72
C ALA A 134 20.79 8.55 -6.58
N THR A 135 20.41 9.82 -6.68
CA THR A 135 19.56 10.53 -5.70
C THR A 135 18.07 10.48 -6.01
N LEU A 136 17.63 9.82 -7.09
CA LEU A 136 16.21 9.66 -7.39
C LEU A 136 15.56 8.73 -6.37
N ARG A 137 14.55 9.26 -5.66
CA ARG A 137 13.78 8.53 -4.63
C ARG A 137 12.27 8.67 -4.75
N ILE A 138 11.79 9.59 -5.56
CA ILE A 138 10.35 9.86 -5.70
C ILE A 138 9.90 9.32 -7.05
N PHE A 139 9.01 8.33 -7.01
CA PHE A 139 8.47 7.65 -8.20
C PHE A 139 6.95 7.75 -8.21
N GLY A 140 6.34 7.80 -9.39
CA GLY A 140 4.90 7.95 -9.52
C GLY A 140 4.36 7.53 -10.89
N SER A 141 3.06 7.78 -11.10
CA SER A 141 2.40 7.49 -12.38
C SER A 141 3.09 8.21 -13.55
N LYS A 142 3.05 7.65 -14.77
CA LYS A 142 3.47 8.35 -16.00
C LYS A 142 2.86 9.76 -16.07
N PRO A 143 3.58 10.79 -16.55
CA PRO A 143 3.00 12.12 -16.76
C PRO A 143 1.70 12.05 -17.57
N GLY A 144 0.64 12.71 -17.06
CA GLY A 144 -0.70 12.68 -17.65
C GLY A 144 -1.53 11.41 -17.37
N ALA A 145 -0.97 10.43 -16.67
CA ALA A 145 -1.67 9.22 -16.23
C ALA A 145 -1.85 9.17 -14.70
N TYR A 146 -2.71 8.27 -14.25
CA TYR A 146 -3.12 8.06 -12.85
C TYR A 146 -3.23 6.56 -12.54
N GLY A 147 -3.15 6.19 -11.25
CA GLY A 147 -3.28 4.80 -10.80
C GLY A 147 -1.97 4.01 -10.81
N ALA A 148 -2.07 2.74 -10.43
CA ALA A 148 -0.96 1.79 -10.36
C ALA A 148 -1.13 0.55 -11.25
N GLY A 149 -2.26 0.42 -11.95
CA GLY A 149 -2.51 -0.61 -12.96
C GLY A 149 -2.90 -1.99 -12.41
N LEU A 150 -2.82 -2.22 -11.10
CA LEU A 150 -3.06 -3.54 -10.51
C LEU A 150 -4.55 -3.90 -10.40
N LEU A 151 -5.45 -2.93 -10.17
CA LEU A 151 -6.89 -3.24 -10.11
C LEU A 151 -7.39 -3.84 -11.43
N PRO A 152 -7.20 -3.21 -12.62
CA PRO A 152 -7.59 -3.82 -13.88
C PRO A 152 -6.95 -5.19 -14.16
N LEU A 153 -5.73 -5.41 -13.66
CA LEU A 153 -5.03 -6.69 -13.81
C LEU A 153 -5.69 -7.80 -12.97
N ILE A 154 -6.05 -7.50 -11.73
CA ILE A 154 -6.75 -8.42 -10.82
C ILE A 154 -8.17 -8.68 -11.32
N ASP A 155 -8.88 -7.65 -11.77
CA ASP A 155 -10.25 -7.77 -12.30
C ASP A 155 -10.29 -8.64 -13.56
N ALA A 156 -9.31 -8.50 -14.45
CA ALA A 156 -9.24 -9.29 -15.67
C ALA A 156 -8.73 -10.73 -15.46
N GLY A 157 -8.23 -11.08 -14.27
CA GLY A 157 -7.64 -12.40 -13.98
C GLY A 157 -6.37 -12.74 -14.77
N ASN A 158 -5.87 -11.83 -15.63
CA ASN A 158 -4.81 -12.07 -16.61
C ASN A 158 -3.40 -11.91 -16.01
N TRP A 159 -3.12 -12.66 -14.95
CA TRP A 159 -1.83 -12.71 -14.26
C TRP A 159 -1.60 -14.13 -13.71
N GLN A 160 -0.34 -14.56 -13.63
CA GLN A 160 0.03 -15.90 -13.18
C GLN A 160 1.05 -15.88 -12.04
N SER A 161 1.82 -14.80 -11.94
CA SER A 161 2.99 -14.76 -11.06
C SER A 161 3.24 -13.40 -10.43
N ASN A 162 4.09 -13.38 -9.41
CA ASN A 162 4.62 -12.13 -8.84
C ASN A 162 5.34 -11.25 -9.88
N ALA A 163 5.88 -11.84 -10.95
CA ALA A 163 6.54 -11.10 -12.02
C ALA A 163 5.53 -10.26 -12.82
N ASP A 164 4.32 -10.76 -13.06
CA ASP A 164 3.28 -10.03 -13.78
C ASP A 164 2.80 -8.81 -12.97
N LEU A 165 2.60 -9.01 -11.66
CA LEU A 165 2.24 -7.94 -10.73
C LEU A 165 3.34 -6.86 -10.68
N ALA A 166 4.60 -7.28 -10.56
CA ALA A 166 5.75 -6.39 -10.54
C ALA A 166 5.91 -5.62 -11.86
N GLU A 167 5.74 -6.29 -13.01
CA GLU A 167 5.81 -5.68 -14.34
C GLU A 167 4.78 -4.57 -14.50
N VAL A 168 3.52 -4.84 -14.18
CA VAL A 168 2.46 -3.83 -14.27
C VAL A 168 2.73 -2.67 -13.32
N TYR A 169 3.12 -2.96 -12.07
CA TYR A 169 3.46 -1.91 -11.11
C TYR A 169 4.61 -1.02 -11.59
N ALA A 170 5.63 -1.60 -12.23
CA ALA A 170 6.77 -0.88 -12.80
C ALA A 170 6.43 -0.08 -14.05
N VAL A 171 5.60 -0.62 -14.95
CA VAL A 171 5.12 0.09 -16.14
C VAL A 171 4.32 1.33 -15.75
N TRP A 172 3.47 1.23 -14.73
CA TRP A 172 2.64 2.34 -14.30
C TRP A 172 3.40 3.31 -13.39
N GLY A 173 4.37 2.84 -12.59
CA GLY A 173 5.03 3.62 -11.54
C GLY A 173 6.48 4.02 -11.79
N GLY A 174 7.13 3.50 -12.84
CA GLY A 174 8.56 3.63 -13.12
C GLY A 174 8.99 5.00 -13.63
N TYR A 175 8.39 6.08 -13.13
CA TYR A 175 8.68 7.46 -13.54
C TYR A 175 9.16 8.27 -12.35
N ALA A 176 10.36 8.84 -12.46
CA ALA A 176 10.97 9.62 -11.39
C ALA A 176 10.49 11.08 -11.42
N TYR A 177 10.29 11.65 -10.23
CA TYR A 177 9.89 13.03 -10.00
C TYR A 177 10.89 13.73 -9.08
N GLY A 178 11.04 15.04 -9.23
CA GLY A 178 11.96 15.83 -8.41
C GLY A 178 12.25 17.20 -9.04
N ARG A 179 13.21 17.93 -8.46
CA ARG A 179 13.68 19.21 -8.99
C ARG A 179 14.27 19.02 -10.39
N GLY A 180 13.64 19.65 -11.38
CA GLY A 180 14.03 19.51 -12.79
C GLY A 180 13.76 18.12 -13.40
N VAL A 181 13.01 17.25 -12.70
CA VAL A 181 12.69 15.89 -13.15
C VAL A 181 11.16 15.75 -13.25
N PRO A 182 10.56 16.00 -14.43
CA PRO A 182 9.10 16.10 -14.58
C PRO A 182 8.44 14.75 -14.91
N GLY A 183 8.82 13.66 -14.25
CA GLY A 183 8.27 12.32 -14.53
C GLY A 183 8.98 11.61 -15.69
N ILE A 184 10.31 11.57 -15.68
CA ILE A 184 11.08 10.85 -16.71
C ILE A 184 11.03 9.35 -16.44
N ALA A 185 11.06 8.53 -17.50
CA ALA A 185 11.16 7.08 -17.36
C ALA A 185 12.46 6.71 -16.62
N ALA A 186 12.32 6.05 -15.48
CA ALA A 186 13.41 5.75 -14.55
C ALA A 186 13.24 4.38 -13.91
N ARG A 187 12.65 3.42 -14.64
CA ARG A 187 12.34 2.06 -14.15
C ARG A 187 13.54 1.39 -13.48
N ALA A 188 14.71 1.41 -14.12
CA ALA A 188 15.90 0.78 -13.56
C ALA A 188 16.37 1.43 -12.24
N ASP A 189 16.20 2.74 -12.10
CA ASP A 189 16.51 3.49 -10.87
C ASP A 189 15.47 3.19 -9.76
N MET A 190 14.20 3.04 -10.14
CA MET A 190 13.13 2.59 -9.25
C MET A 190 13.41 1.16 -8.73
N GLU A 191 13.68 0.22 -9.62
CA GLU A 191 13.98 -1.17 -9.27
C GLU A 191 15.17 -1.27 -8.31
N ARG A 192 16.26 -0.53 -8.57
CA ARG A 192 17.41 -0.46 -7.64
C ARG A 192 17.00 0.05 -6.26
N SER A 193 16.23 1.13 -6.20
CA SER A 193 15.74 1.67 -4.92
C SER A 193 14.85 0.65 -4.20
N PHE A 194 14.00 -0.07 -4.93
CA PHE A 194 13.10 -1.08 -4.39
C PHE A 194 13.83 -2.31 -3.83
N THR A 195 14.96 -2.72 -4.43
CA THR A 195 15.76 -3.85 -3.88
C THR A 195 16.28 -3.59 -2.45
N ARG A 196 16.31 -2.33 -2.01
CA ARG A 196 16.80 -1.92 -0.69
C ARG A 196 15.69 -1.74 0.34
N ILE A 197 14.43 -1.75 -0.08
CA ILE A 197 13.29 -1.52 0.82
C ILE A 197 13.21 -2.65 1.84
N ALA A 198 13.48 -2.33 3.10
CA ALA A 198 13.32 -3.24 4.23
C ALA A 198 11.89 -3.20 4.79
N VAL A 199 11.23 -2.05 4.68
CA VAL A 199 9.85 -1.82 5.13
C VAL A 199 9.05 -1.15 4.02
N ALA A 200 7.98 -1.80 3.55
CA ALA A 200 6.93 -1.15 2.77
C ALA A 200 5.87 -0.61 3.74
N ALA A 201 5.49 0.66 3.59
CA ALA A 201 4.60 1.35 4.50
C ALA A 201 3.48 2.11 3.77
N LYS A 202 2.30 2.12 4.40
CA LYS A 202 1.19 3.03 4.07
C LYS A 202 0.46 3.46 5.34
N ASN A 203 0.13 4.74 5.42
CA ASN A 203 -0.62 5.27 6.56
C ASN A 203 -2.14 5.16 6.38
N ALA A 204 -2.85 4.94 7.49
CA ALA A 204 -4.30 4.98 7.59
C ALA A 204 -4.71 6.23 8.43
N ASP A 205 -5.02 7.31 7.73
CA ASP A 205 -5.28 8.64 8.30
C ASP A 205 -6.75 8.91 8.69
N THR A 206 -7.65 7.97 8.39
CA THR A 206 -9.10 8.13 8.45
C THR A 206 -9.75 6.87 9.04
N ARG A 207 -10.98 6.99 9.55
CA ARG A 207 -11.80 5.88 10.05
C ARG A 207 -13.03 5.61 9.20
N GLU A 208 -13.30 6.50 8.26
CA GLU A 208 -14.43 6.47 7.35
C GLU A 208 -14.34 5.31 6.36
N HIS A 209 -13.12 4.86 6.06
CA HIS A 209 -12.85 3.66 5.27
C HIS A 209 -11.58 2.97 5.78
N ASP A 210 -11.47 1.67 5.54
CA ASP A 210 -10.29 0.86 5.91
C ASP A 210 -9.50 0.36 4.68
N ILE A 211 -8.50 -0.50 4.93
CA ILE A 211 -7.57 -1.00 3.91
C ILE A 211 -8.22 -1.97 2.91
N VAL A 212 -9.43 -2.45 3.17
CA VAL A 212 -10.21 -3.33 2.29
C VAL A 212 -11.58 -2.73 1.96
N ASP A 213 -11.72 -1.41 2.10
CA ASP A 213 -12.84 -0.61 1.56
C ASP A 213 -12.43 0.18 0.30
N SER A 214 -11.13 0.18 -0.05
CA SER A 214 -10.61 0.85 -1.25
C SER A 214 -9.48 0.06 -1.88
N ASP A 215 -9.56 -0.10 -3.21
CA ASP A 215 -8.57 -0.80 -4.03
C ASP A 215 -7.18 -0.16 -3.96
N ASP A 216 -7.10 1.17 -3.82
CA ASP A 216 -5.84 1.92 -3.84
C ASP A 216 -4.83 1.36 -2.81
N TYR A 217 -5.27 0.84 -1.67
CA TYR A 217 -4.35 0.29 -0.67
C TYR A 217 -3.58 -0.92 -1.21
N PHE A 218 -4.26 -1.95 -1.74
CA PHE A 218 -3.55 -3.12 -2.27
C PHE A 218 -2.77 -2.74 -3.53
N GLN A 219 -3.30 -1.83 -4.35
CA GLN A 219 -2.63 -1.40 -5.57
C GLN A 219 -1.28 -0.72 -5.29
N TYR A 220 -1.20 0.17 -4.30
CA TYR A 220 0.04 0.90 -4.02
C TYR A 220 0.92 0.19 -2.99
N HIS A 221 0.36 -0.17 -1.83
CA HIS A 221 1.11 -0.79 -0.73
C HIS A 221 1.39 -2.26 -1.03
N GLY A 222 0.36 -3.03 -1.38
CA GLY A 222 0.53 -4.41 -1.83
C GLY A 222 1.41 -4.49 -3.08
N GLY A 223 1.19 -3.63 -4.07
CA GLY A 223 2.02 -3.58 -5.28
C GLY A 223 3.51 -3.31 -4.98
N MET A 224 3.81 -2.45 -4.00
CA MET A 224 5.18 -2.25 -3.53
C MET A 224 5.76 -3.53 -2.90
N VAL A 225 5.00 -4.22 -2.05
CA VAL A 225 5.41 -5.51 -1.45
C VAL A 225 5.69 -6.56 -2.55
N ALA A 226 4.79 -6.70 -3.53
CA ALA A 226 4.94 -7.63 -4.64
C ALA A 226 6.17 -7.32 -5.49
N MET A 227 6.42 -6.04 -5.80
CA MET A 227 7.59 -5.59 -6.55
C MET A 227 8.90 -5.93 -5.82
N VAL A 228 8.99 -5.61 -4.53
CA VAL A 228 10.19 -5.93 -3.75
C VAL A 228 10.39 -7.45 -3.69
N ARG A 229 9.32 -8.22 -3.41
CA ARG A 229 9.36 -9.70 -3.40
C ARG A 229 9.85 -10.28 -4.73
N HIS A 230 9.43 -9.72 -5.85
CA HIS A 230 9.88 -10.15 -7.17
C HIS A 230 11.37 -9.86 -7.39
N LEU A 231 11.84 -8.66 -7.01
CA LEU A 231 13.22 -8.23 -7.25
C LEU A 231 14.25 -8.92 -6.33
N THR A 232 13.88 -9.26 -5.10
CA THR A 232 14.81 -9.77 -4.08
C THR A 232 14.59 -11.25 -3.75
N GLY A 233 13.46 -11.82 -4.17
CA GLY A 233 13.01 -13.15 -3.76
C GLY A 233 12.39 -13.20 -2.35
N GLN A 234 12.37 -12.09 -1.60
CA GLN A 234 11.80 -12.01 -0.25
C GLN A 234 10.91 -10.78 -0.10
N ALA A 235 9.77 -10.93 0.56
CA ALA A 235 8.91 -9.80 0.88
C ALA A 235 9.58 -8.90 1.94
N PRO A 236 9.44 -7.56 1.83
CA PRO A 236 9.83 -6.66 2.90
C PRO A 236 8.86 -6.79 4.08
N ALA A 237 9.21 -6.25 5.24
CA ALA A 237 8.20 -6.03 6.27
C ALA A 237 7.14 -5.06 5.73
N ALA A 238 5.85 -5.38 5.89
CA ALA A 238 4.75 -4.55 5.43
C ALA A 238 4.02 -3.96 6.63
N TYR A 239 4.01 -2.63 6.77
CA TYR A 239 3.49 -1.94 7.95
C TYR A 239 2.41 -0.91 7.59
N ILE A 240 1.44 -0.76 8.50
CA ILE A 240 0.42 0.29 8.45
C ILE A 240 0.64 1.25 9.62
N GLY A 241 0.87 2.52 9.29
CA GLY A 241 0.89 3.61 10.26
C GLY A 241 -0.52 4.14 10.52
N ASP A 242 -1.08 3.85 11.69
CA ASP A 242 -2.41 4.28 12.10
C ASP A 242 -2.33 5.66 12.75
N SER A 243 -2.68 6.71 11.98
CA SER A 243 -2.64 8.12 12.40
C SER A 243 -4.02 8.77 12.50
N ALA A 244 -5.11 8.04 12.26
CA ALA A 244 -6.47 8.62 12.32
C ALA A 244 -6.85 9.19 13.70
N VAL A 245 -6.13 8.80 14.75
CA VAL A 245 -6.12 9.51 16.04
C VAL A 245 -4.72 10.14 16.23
N PRO A 246 -4.52 11.42 15.87
CA PRO A 246 -3.21 12.08 15.86
C PRO A 246 -2.43 12.04 17.18
N SER A 247 -3.13 11.95 18.31
CA SER A 247 -2.54 11.85 19.65
C SER A 247 -2.13 10.43 20.06
N ALA A 248 -2.48 9.40 19.29
CA ALA A 248 -2.29 7.99 19.60
C ALA A 248 -1.83 7.18 18.38
N VAL A 249 -0.83 7.73 17.67
CA VAL A 249 -0.18 7.10 16.51
C VAL A 249 0.40 5.75 16.89
N LYS A 250 0.26 4.76 16.02
CA LYS A 250 0.81 3.42 16.20
C LYS A 250 1.07 2.71 14.88
N THR A 251 2.01 1.79 14.90
CA THR A 251 2.35 0.97 13.73
C THR A 251 1.95 -0.47 13.97
N ARG A 252 1.22 -1.05 13.00
CA ARG A 252 0.90 -2.48 12.95
C ARG A 252 1.55 -3.11 11.73
N SER A 253 1.77 -4.42 11.77
CA SER A 253 1.98 -5.16 10.54
C SER A 253 0.72 -5.15 9.68
N LEU A 254 0.90 -5.28 8.37
CA LEU A 254 -0.21 -5.42 7.44
C LEU A 254 -1.07 -6.63 7.81
N ALA A 255 -0.46 -7.75 8.20
CA ALA A 255 -1.19 -8.93 8.66
C ALA A 255 -2.05 -8.66 9.91
N GLU A 256 -1.54 -7.91 10.90
CA GLU A 256 -2.31 -7.48 12.07
C GLU A 256 -3.47 -6.55 11.70
N GLU A 257 -3.24 -5.60 10.78
CA GLU A 257 -4.29 -4.67 10.34
C GLU A 257 -5.37 -5.39 9.51
N THR A 258 -4.98 -6.28 8.59
CA THR A 258 -5.91 -7.12 7.83
C THR A 258 -6.77 -7.95 8.78
N GLN A 259 -6.19 -8.62 9.78
CA GLN A 259 -6.94 -9.37 10.78
C GLN A 259 -7.86 -8.48 11.65
N ARG A 260 -7.38 -7.29 12.02
CA ARG A 260 -8.16 -6.32 12.80
C ARG A 260 -9.40 -5.91 12.01
N VAL A 261 -9.21 -5.46 10.78
CA VAL A 261 -10.28 -5.02 9.88
C VAL A 261 -11.25 -6.17 9.57
N PHE A 262 -10.71 -7.37 9.34
CA PHE A 262 -11.51 -8.56 9.09
C PHE A 262 -12.53 -8.79 10.21
N ARG A 263 -12.07 -8.78 11.46
CA ARG A 263 -12.94 -8.99 12.63
C ARG A 263 -13.81 -7.78 12.94
N SER A 264 -13.30 -6.56 12.80
CA SER A 264 -14.03 -5.36 13.21
C SER A 264 -15.09 -4.92 12.21
N ARG A 265 -14.94 -5.28 10.93
CA ARG A 265 -15.82 -4.83 9.85
C ARG A 265 -16.23 -5.95 8.88
N VAL A 266 -15.30 -6.67 8.25
CA VAL A 266 -15.60 -7.67 7.18
C VAL A 266 -16.66 -8.67 7.64
N VAL A 267 -16.35 -9.49 8.65
CA VAL A 267 -17.26 -10.51 9.15
C VAL A 267 -18.06 -10.04 10.37
N ASN A 268 -18.12 -8.73 10.62
CA ASN A 268 -18.87 -8.20 11.75
C ASN A 268 -20.37 -8.20 11.42
N PRO A 269 -21.22 -8.94 12.15
CA PRO A 269 -22.65 -9.01 11.86
C PRO A 269 -23.32 -7.63 11.84
N LYS A 270 -22.85 -6.68 12.69
CA LYS A 270 -23.40 -5.31 12.71
C LYS A 270 -23.18 -4.57 11.39
N TRP A 271 -22.04 -4.79 10.75
CA TRP A 271 -21.71 -4.16 9.49
C TRP A 271 -22.42 -4.86 8.32
N ILE A 272 -22.44 -6.19 8.29
CA ILE A 272 -23.19 -6.97 7.29
C ILE A 272 -24.67 -6.57 7.31
N THR A 273 -25.32 -6.60 8.48
CA THR A 273 -26.71 -6.15 8.64
C THR A 273 -26.89 -4.68 8.30
N ALA A 274 -25.86 -3.84 8.46
CA ALA A 274 -25.92 -2.47 7.98
C ALA A 274 -25.98 -2.39 6.46
N MET A 275 -25.11 -3.13 5.75
CA MET A 275 -25.10 -3.18 4.30
C MET A 275 -26.43 -3.72 3.73
N GLN A 276 -27.01 -4.74 4.37
CA GLN A 276 -28.30 -5.31 3.95
C GLN A 276 -29.44 -4.25 3.89
N ARG A 277 -29.36 -3.17 4.67
CA ARG A 277 -30.35 -2.07 4.65
C ARG A 277 -30.23 -1.14 3.44
N HIS A 278 -29.19 -1.31 2.60
CA HIS A 278 -28.89 -0.44 1.46
C HIS A 278 -29.01 -1.15 0.10
N GLY A 279 -29.69 -2.29 0.04
CA GLY A 279 -30.06 -2.97 -1.20
C GLY A 279 -28.86 -3.26 -2.11
N TYR A 280 -29.00 -2.94 -3.40
CA TYR A 280 -27.97 -3.19 -4.43
C TYR A 280 -26.58 -2.66 -4.03
N LYS A 281 -26.50 -1.44 -3.48
CA LYS A 281 -25.21 -0.82 -3.12
C LYS A 281 -24.61 -1.47 -1.87
N GLY A 282 -25.43 -1.93 -0.93
CA GLY A 282 -24.96 -2.71 0.21
C GLY A 282 -24.33 -4.04 -0.23
N ALA A 283 -24.99 -4.75 -1.14
CA ALA A 283 -24.45 -5.98 -1.73
C ALA A 283 -23.15 -5.74 -2.51
N PHE A 284 -23.04 -4.61 -3.20
CA PHE A 284 -21.81 -4.19 -3.87
C PHE A 284 -20.65 -4.00 -2.88
N GLU A 285 -20.86 -3.38 -1.71
CA GLU A 285 -19.79 -3.21 -0.71
C GLU A 285 -19.28 -4.56 -0.16
N LEU A 286 -20.16 -5.56 -0.04
CA LEU A 286 -19.76 -6.93 0.33
C LEU A 286 -18.84 -7.53 -0.74
N ALA A 287 -19.19 -7.43 -2.01
CA ALA A 287 -18.37 -7.96 -3.11
C ALA A 287 -17.03 -7.21 -3.24
N ALA A 288 -17.05 -5.88 -3.23
CA ALA A 288 -15.85 -5.06 -3.31
C ALA A 288 -14.86 -5.38 -2.17
N THR A 289 -15.36 -5.62 -0.95
CA THR A 289 -14.53 -6.09 0.16
C THR A 289 -13.77 -7.38 -0.19
N VAL A 290 -14.43 -8.36 -0.81
CA VAL A 290 -13.82 -9.64 -1.18
C VAL A 290 -12.76 -9.45 -2.26
N ASP A 291 -13.06 -8.63 -3.28
CA ASP A 291 -12.09 -8.30 -4.33
C ASP A 291 -10.84 -7.59 -3.76
N TYR A 292 -11.02 -6.66 -2.82
CA TYR A 292 -9.89 -5.92 -2.23
C TYR A 292 -9.07 -6.78 -1.27
N LEU A 293 -9.70 -7.66 -0.49
CA LEU A 293 -8.99 -8.68 0.29
C LEU A 293 -8.18 -9.60 -0.62
N PHE A 294 -8.79 -10.08 -1.71
CA PHE A 294 -8.10 -10.89 -2.70
C PHE A 294 -6.92 -10.16 -3.34
N GLY A 295 -7.09 -8.90 -3.74
CA GLY A 295 -6.01 -8.08 -4.30
C GLY A 295 -4.86 -7.87 -3.32
N TYR A 296 -5.16 -7.68 -2.04
CA TYR A 296 -4.14 -7.62 -1.00
C TYR A 296 -3.43 -8.95 -0.78
N ASP A 297 -4.14 -10.06 -0.89
CA ASP A 297 -3.52 -11.37 -0.75
C ASP A 297 -2.62 -11.73 -1.94
N ALA A 298 -3.10 -11.49 -3.17
CA ALA A 298 -2.31 -11.65 -4.39
C ALA A 298 -1.00 -10.84 -4.33
N THR A 299 -1.06 -9.64 -3.78
CA THR A 299 0.10 -8.73 -3.73
C THR A 299 0.99 -8.92 -2.50
N ALA A 300 0.42 -9.20 -1.32
CA ALA A 300 1.15 -9.20 -0.05
C ALA A 300 1.06 -10.52 0.76
N GLY A 301 0.17 -11.46 0.42
CA GLY A 301 0.03 -12.75 1.10
C GLY A 301 -0.43 -12.60 2.56
N VAL A 302 -1.52 -11.84 2.78
CA VAL A 302 -1.96 -11.40 4.11
C VAL A 302 -3.31 -11.98 4.54
N VAL A 303 -3.98 -12.73 3.67
CA VAL A 303 -5.24 -13.41 3.98
C VAL A 303 -4.91 -14.86 4.34
N GLN A 304 -5.41 -15.31 5.48
CA GLN A 304 -5.16 -16.67 5.98
C GLN A 304 -6.33 -17.59 5.59
N ASP A 305 -6.09 -18.90 5.47
CA ASP A 305 -7.13 -19.88 5.10
C ASP A 305 -8.45 -19.73 5.89
N TRP A 306 -8.36 -19.53 7.21
CA TRP A 306 -9.55 -19.35 8.05
C TRP A 306 -10.36 -18.10 7.69
N MET A 307 -9.73 -17.08 7.12
CA MET A 307 -10.41 -15.85 6.68
C MET A 307 -11.22 -16.11 5.41
N TYR A 308 -10.68 -16.88 4.46
CA TYR A 308 -11.43 -17.30 3.28
C TYR A 308 -12.61 -18.21 3.65
N GLU A 309 -12.39 -19.17 4.56
CA GLU A 309 -13.46 -20.03 5.08
C GLU A 309 -14.57 -19.19 5.75
N GLN A 310 -14.19 -18.24 6.61
CA GLN A 310 -15.17 -17.37 7.27
C GLN A 310 -15.89 -16.43 6.30
N LEU A 311 -15.25 -16.00 5.21
CA LEU A 311 -15.91 -15.25 4.15
C LEU A 311 -16.97 -16.08 3.43
N ALA A 312 -16.63 -17.30 3.03
CA ALA A 312 -17.58 -18.22 2.39
C ALA A 312 -18.79 -18.46 3.30
N GLN A 313 -18.55 -18.76 4.57
CA GLN A 313 -19.59 -18.96 5.58
C GLN A 313 -20.47 -17.71 5.76
N SER A 314 -19.86 -16.52 5.92
CA SER A 314 -20.61 -15.31 6.29
C SER A 314 -21.33 -14.65 5.11
N TYR A 315 -20.79 -14.74 3.89
CA TYR A 315 -21.28 -13.98 2.73
C TYR A 315 -22.04 -14.84 1.73
N VAL A 316 -21.75 -16.15 1.66
CA VAL A 316 -22.31 -17.05 0.65
C VAL A 316 -23.25 -18.08 1.27
N PHE A 317 -22.86 -18.67 2.41
CA PHE A 317 -23.61 -19.78 3.01
C PHE A 317 -24.62 -19.35 4.08
N ASP A 318 -24.40 -18.20 4.73
CA ASP A 318 -25.41 -17.61 5.60
C ASP A 318 -26.69 -17.33 4.83
N GLN A 319 -27.79 -17.95 5.26
CA GLN A 319 -29.05 -17.92 4.53
C GLN A 319 -29.61 -16.50 4.37
N ASP A 320 -29.56 -15.69 5.43
CA ASP A 320 -30.10 -14.32 5.41
C ASP A 320 -29.28 -13.42 4.48
N VAL A 321 -27.95 -13.57 4.49
CA VAL A 321 -27.07 -12.84 3.59
C VAL A 321 -27.25 -13.31 2.15
N ARG A 322 -27.33 -14.61 1.90
CA ARG A 322 -27.54 -15.18 0.56
C ARG A 322 -28.85 -14.71 -0.06
N GLU A 323 -29.97 -14.83 0.65
CA GLU A 323 -31.28 -14.38 0.17
C GLU A 323 -31.28 -12.87 -0.13
N PHE A 324 -30.59 -12.07 0.69
CA PHE A 324 -30.39 -10.65 0.44
C PHE A 324 -29.61 -10.40 -0.86
N MET A 325 -28.51 -11.12 -1.09
CA MET A 325 -27.65 -10.96 -2.26
C MET A 325 -28.38 -11.39 -3.54
N GLU A 326 -29.02 -12.56 -3.56
CA GLU A 326 -29.80 -13.06 -4.71
C GLU A 326 -30.91 -12.08 -5.13
N LYS A 327 -31.58 -11.48 -4.15
CA LYS A 327 -32.63 -10.49 -4.38
C LYS A 327 -32.08 -9.13 -4.84
N SER A 328 -31.04 -8.65 -4.17
CA SER A 328 -30.61 -7.24 -4.31
C SER A 328 -29.55 -7.04 -5.38
N ASN A 329 -28.63 -7.99 -5.54
CA ASN A 329 -27.54 -7.95 -6.51
C ASN A 329 -26.95 -9.36 -6.74
N PRO A 330 -27.59 -10.21 -7.56
CA PRO A 330 -27.11 -11.57 -7.82
C PRO A 330 -25.74 -11.60 -8.53
N TRP A 331 -25.39 -10.56 -9.31
CA TRP A 331 -24.05 -10.43 -9.90
C TRP A 331 -22.95 -10.31 -8.84
N ALA A 332 -23.22 -9.63 -7.73
CA ALA A 332 -22.29 -9.52 -6.62
C ALA A 332 -22.09 -10.87 -5.90
N LEU A 333 -23.15 -11.68 -5.75
CA LEU A 333 -23.04 -13.04 -5.19
C LEU A 333 -22.16 -13.92 -6.08
N ARG A 334 -22.41 -13.89 -7.39
CA ARG A 334 -21.59 -14.61 -8.37
C ARG A 334 -20.13 -14.17 -8.26
N GLY A 335 -19.86 -12.87 -8.26
CA GLY A 335 -18.50 -12.33 -8.18
C GLY A 335 -17.76 -12.75 -6.90
N ILE A 336 -18.43 -12.72 -5.74
CA ILE A 336 -17.84 -13.23 -4.48
C ILE A 336 -17.47 -14.70 -4.62
N THR A 337 -18.39 -15.51 -5.14
CA THR A 337 -18.21 -16.96 -5.26
C THR A 337 -17.08 -17.30 -6.23
N GLU A 338 -17.06 -16.63 -7.39
CA GLU A 338 -16.00 -16.71 -8.40
C GLU A 338 -14.64 -16.37 -7.78
N ARG A 339 -14.55 -15.28 -7.03
CA ARG A 339 -13.30 -14.82 -6.43
C ARG A 339 -12.78 -15.77 -5.33
N LEU A 340 -13.67 -16.36 -4.54
CA LEU A 340 -13.30 -17.37 -3.53
C LEU A 340 -12.78 -18.65 -4.19
N LEU A 341 -13.42 -19.10 -5.28
CA LEU A 341 -12.94 -20.24 -6.07
C LEU A 341 -11.59 -19.93 -6.72
N GLU A 342 -11.42 -18.74 -7.30
CA GLU A 342 -10.16 -18.29 -7.87
C GLU A 342 -9.03 -18.27 -6.82
N ALA A 343 -9.30 -17.83 -5.59
CA ALA A 343 -8.32 -17.85 -4.52
C ALA A 343 -7.83 -19.29 -4.23
N ALA A 344 -8.73 -20.28 -4.24
CA ALA A 344 -8.38 -21.68 -4.09
C ALA A 344 -7.59 -22.22 -5.29
N GLU A 345 -8.01 -21.91 -6.51
CA GLU A 345 -7.31 -22.34 -7.75
C GLU A 345 -5.89 -21.78 -7.84
N ARG A 346 -5.68 -20.54 -7.37
CA ARG A 346 -4.36 -19.90 -7.30
C ARG A 346 -3.51 -20.36 -6.11
N GLY A 347 -4.06 -21.18 -5.21
CA GLY A 347 -3.40 -21.63 -3.99
C GLY A 347 -3.19 -20.54 -2.93
N MET A 348 -3.87 -19.40 -3.09
CA MET A 348 -3.93 -18.32 -2.10
C MET A 348 -4.76 -18.75 -0.88
N TRP A 349 -5.89 -19.40 -1.14
CA TRP A 349 -6.56 -20.24 -0.15
C TRP A 349 -5.96 -21.64 -0.23
N ALA A 350 -5.03 -21.94 0.68
CA ALA A 350 -4.13 -23.10 0.54
C ALA A 350 -4.79 -24.43 0.93
N LYS A 351 -5.66 -24.41 1.95
CA LYS A 351 -6.35 -25.61 2.46
C LYS A 351 -7.85 -25.39 2.64
N PRO A 352 -8.60 -25.12 1.54
CA PRO A 352 -10.05 -25.10 1.60
C PRO A 352 -10.62 -26.47 1.98
N GLU A 353 -11.70 -26.48 2.75
CA GLU A 353 -12.47 -27.71 2.96
C GLU A 353 -13.13 -28.12 1.64
N GLN A 354 -13.06 -29.41 1.30
CA GLN A 354 -13.63 -29.89 0.03
C GLN A 354 -15.13 -29.63 -0.06
N GLU A 355 -15.84 -29.80 1.06
CA GLU A 355 -17.26 -29.49 1.18
C GLU A 355 -17.55 -28.00 0.88
N THR A 356 -16.73 -27.10 1.41
CA THR A 356 -16.85 -25.66 1.13
C THR A 356 -16.65 -25.36 -0.36
N LEU A 357 -15.66 -25.98 -1.02
CA LEU A 357 -15.47 -25.79 -2.47
C LEU A 357 -16.66 -26.31 -3.29
N ASP A 358 -17.20 -27.46 -2.92
CA ASP A 358 -18.34 -28.05 -3.62
C ASP A 358 -19.59 -27.18 -3.46
N GLN A 359 -19.84 -26.67 -2.25
CA GLN A 359 -20.94 -25.72 -2.01
C GLN A 359 -20.75 -24.40 -2.77
N LEU A 360 -19.53 -23.85 -2.83
CA LEU A 360 -19.25 -22.65 -3.64
C LEU A 360 -19.54 -22.90 -5.13
N ARG A 361 -19.16 -24.06 -5.68
CA ARG A 361 -19.44 -24.43 -7.08
C ARG A 361 -20.94 -24.54 -7.34
N ASP A 362 -21.69 -25.13 -6.42
CA ASP A 362 -23.15 -25.23 -6.52
C ASP A 362 -23.82 -23.85 -6.53
N VAL A 363 -23.38 -22.92 -5.66
CA VAL A 363 -23.88 -21.54 -5.64
C VAL A 363 -23.50 -20.79 -6.92
N TYR A 364 -22.28 -20.98 -7.42
CA TYR A 364 -21.83 -20.39 -8.67
C TYR A 364 -22.70 -20.83 -9.86
N LEU A 365 -22.93 -22.14 -10.01
CA LEU A 365 -23.75 -22.70 -11.08
C LEU A 365 -25.21 -22.24 -11.00
N THR A 366 -25.77 -22.20 -9.79
CA THR A 366 -27.14 -21.71 -9.58
C THR A 366 -27.25 -20.22 -9.95
N SER A 367 -26.28 -19.42 -9.52
CA SER A 367 -26.25 -17.98 -9.82
C SER A 367 -26.10 -17.70 -11.32
N GLU A 368 -25.29 -18.50 -12.04
CA GLU A 368 -25.16 -18.38 -13.49
C GLU A 368 -26.48 -18.67 -14.21
N GLY A 369 -27.17 -19.77 -13.86
CA GLY A 369 -28.46 -20.10 -14.45
C GLY A 369 -29.51 -19.01 -14.25
N ASP A 370 -29.61 -18.48 -13.02
CA ASP A 370 -30.54 -17.39 -12.70
C ASP A 370 -30.21 -16.07 -13.42
N LEU A 371 -28.95 -15.84 -13.78
CA LEU A 371 -28.50 -14.65 -14.48
C LEU A 371 -28.70 -14.76 -15.99
N GLU A 372 -28.43 -15.93 -16.58
CA GLU A 372 -28.69 -16.21 -17.99
C GLU A 372 -30.19 -16.06 -18.32
N ASP A 373 -31.08 -16.50 -17.43
CA ASP A 373 -32.54 -16.35 -17.59
C ASP A 373 -33.02 -14.88 -17.50
N ARG A 374 -32.19 -13.96 -16.97
CA ARG A 374 -32.50 -12.53 -16.80
C ARG A 374 -31.98 -11.64 -17.92
N THR A 375 -31.06 -12.13 -18.76
CA THR A 375 -30.50 -11.44 -19.93
C THR A 375 -31.19 -11.85 -21.21
#